data_AF-A0A4Y1ZBR3-F1
#
_entry.id   AF-A0A4Y1ZBR3-F1
#
_cell.length_a   1.000
_cell.length_b   1.000
_cell.length_c   1.000
_cell.angle_alpha   90.00
_cell.angle_beta   90.00
_cell.angle_gamma   90.00
#
_symmetry.space_group_name_H-M   'P 1'
#
loop_
_entity.id
_entity.type
_entity.pdbx_description
1 polymer ?
#
loop_
_entity_poly.entity_id
_entity_poly.type
_entity_poly.pdbx_seq_one_letter_code
_entity_poly.pdbx_strand_id
1 'polypeptide(L)'
;MFGYRRIRKRLMKRKSELEHKLRSDQETAAELGSVSDIASGELSQYDNHPAESATQLYDREKDLAFHKMERNELEEINHALKKIEKGTYGYDEKTGEKIPRARLNALPTARTTVSLSDRTHHNRVRPVEESVIADLEKRDVNDFQSNSFNEENAFDLVSQFNDQEGVLKTRLTVMMKKASVLSKNLKHLPQRILAGFREMMK
;
A
#
# COMPACT_ATOMS: atom_id res chain seq x y z
N MET A 1 10.21 40.31 23.71
CA MET A 1 9.14 39.29 23.75
C MET A 1 8.24 39.36 22.51
N PHE A 2 8.78 39.26 21.28
CA PHE A 2 8.02 39.53 20.03
C PHE A 2 8.23 38.53 18.88
N GLY A 3 8.87 37.37 19.12
CA GLY A 3 9.31 36.48 18.04
C GLY A 3 8.20 35.75 17.26
N TYR A 4 7.00 35.58 17.83
CA TYR A 4 5.99 34.64 17.31
C TYR A 4 4.74 35.30 16.71
N ARG A 5 4.78 36.59 16.37
CA ARG A 5 3.61 37.33 15.84
C ARG A 5 3.06 36.72 14.55
N ARG A 6 3.93 36.30 13.63
CA ARG A 6 3.55 35.65 12.37
C ARG A 6 2.87 34.30 12.60
N ILE A 7 3.42 33.49 13.52
CA ILE A 7 2.86 32.18 13.87
C ILE A 7 1.51 32.35 14.56
N ARG A 8 1.36 33.30 15.49
CA ARG A 8 0.09 33.63 16.13
C ARG A 8 -0.99 33.99 15.10
N LYS A 9 -0.66 34.86 14.13
CA LYS A 9 -1.60 35.23 13.06
C LYS A 9 -2.04 34.01 12.24
N ARG A 10 -1.11 33.11 11.90
CA ARG A 10 -1.41 31.87 11.18
C ARG A 10 -2.32 30.94 11.99
N LEU A 11 -2.02 30.74 13.28
CA LEU A 11 -2.84 29.94 14.19
C LEU A 11 -4.26 30.50 14.36
N MET A 12 -4.39 31.81 14.51
CA MET A 12 -5.71 32.46 14.64
C MET A 12 -6.54 32.31 13.35
N LYS A 13 -5.91 32.47 12.18
CA LYS A 13 -6.59 32.25 10.90
C LYS A 13 -7.08 30.81 10.78
N ARG A 14 -6.21 29.83 11.07
CA ARG A 14 -6.57 28.41 11.00
C ARG A 14 -7.67 28.04 12.00
N LYS A 15 -7.61 28.61 13.22
CA LYS A 15 -8.67 28.47 14.24
C LYS A 15 -10.02 28.94 13.69
N SER A 16 -10.10 30.14 13.13
CA SER A 16 -11.36 30.65 12.59
C SER A 16 -11.91 29.82 11.43
N GLU A 17 -11.03 29.29 10.57
CA GLU A 17 -11.41 28.41 9.47
C GLU A 17 -12.03 27.10 10.01
N LEU A 18 -11.36 26.45 10.98
CA LEU A 18 -11.86 25.22 11.61
C LEU A 18 -13.16 25.44 12.38
N GLU A 19 -13.27 26.54 13.13
CA GLU A 19 -14.49 26.84 13.88
C GLU A 19 -15.68 27.13 12.95
N HIS A 20 -15.45 27.82 11.82
CA HIS A 20 -16.50 28.02 10.82
C HIS A 20 -16.93 26.69 10.21
N LYS A 21 -15.96 25.84 9.84
CA LYS A 21 -16.24 24.52 9.29
C LYS A 21 -17.06 23.66 10.25
N LEU A 22 -16.61 23.51 11.49
CA LEU A 22 -17.31 22.70 12.51
C LEU A 22 -18.71 23.22 12.82
N ARG A 23 -18.92 24.55 12.80
CA ARG A 23 -20.27 25.14 12.94
C ARG A 23 -21.15 24.80 11.75
N SER A 24 -20.64 24.95 10.53
CA SER A 24 -21.36 24.57 9.31
C SER A 24 -21.73 23.10 9.32
N ASP A 25 -20.80 22.22 9.71
CA ASP A 25 -21.04 20.77 9.79
C ASP A 25 -22.14 20.45 10.84
N GLN A 26 -22.14 21.16 11.98
CA GLN A 26 -23.18 21.04 13.00
C GLN A 26 -24.55 21.54 12.52
N GLU A 27 -24.60 22.66 11.79
CA GLU A 27 -25.83 23.20 11.22
C GLU A 27 -26.41 22.24 10.19
N THR A 28 -25.57 21.70 9.29
CA THR A 28 -26.01 20.68 8.32
C THR A 28 -26.51 19.42 9.02
N ALA A 29 -25.85 18.98 10.09
CA ALA A 29 -26.28 17.82 10.88
C ALA A 29 -27.58 18.09 11.66
N ALA A 30 -27.88 19.34 12.00
CA ALA A 30 -29.13 19.70 12.65
C ALA A 30 -30.29 19.83 11.64
N GLU A 31 -30.00 20.33 10.44
CA GLU A 31 -30.97 20.48 9.34
C GLU A 31 -31.38 19.13 8.73
N LEU A 32 -30.44 18.20 8.55
CA LEU A 32 -30.71 16.86 8.02
C LEU A 32 -31.36 15.90 9.07
N GLY A 33 -31.58 16.35 10.31
CA GLY A 33 -31.84 15.45 11.43
C GLY A 33 -30.54 14.78 11.88
N SER A 34 -30.46 14.39 13.16
CA SER A 34 -29.22 13.94 13.77
C SER A 34 -28.51 12.91 12.87
N VAL A 35 -27.18 12.96 12.78
CA VAL A 35 -26.39 11.88 12.17
C VAL A 35 -26.74 10.53 12.84
N SER A 36 -27.25 10.53 14.08
CA SER A 36 -27.83 9.35 14.73
C SER A 36 -29.18 8.91 14.17
N ASP A 37 -30.01 9.81 13.64
CA ASP A 37 -31.32 9.49 13.07
C ASP A 37 -31.17 8.88 11.67
N ILE A 38 -30.19 9.35 10.88
CA ILE A 38 -29.74 8.68 9.65
C ILE A 38 -29.14 7.29 9.96
N ALA A 39 -28.48 7.14 11.11
CA ALA A 39 -27.96 5.85 11.58
C ALA A 39 -29.06 4.91 12.12
N SER A 40 -30.28 5.40 12.38
CA SER A 40 -31.33 4.63 13.05
C SER A 40 -32.56 4.33 12.17
N GLY A 41 -32.70 4.93 10.99
CA GLY A 41 -34.03 4.92 10.34
C GLY A 41 -34.14 5.19 8.85
N GLU A 42 -33.09 5.11 8.03
CA GLU A 42 -33.30 5.07 6.58
C GLU A 42 -33.86 3.69 6.19
N LEU A 43 -35.16 3.64 5.88
CA LEU A 43 -35.97 2.50 5.39
C LEU A 43 -35.39 1.72 4.17
N SER A 44 -34.16 2.00 3.74
CA SER A 44 -33.48 1.46 2.54
C SER A 44 -32.59 0.24 2.81
N GLN A 45 -32.29 -0.09 4.08
CA GLN A 45 -31.33 -1.16 4.40
C GLN A 45 -31.83 -2.57 4.08
N TYR A 46 -33.12 -2.73 3.73
CA TYR A 46 -33.70 -4.02 3.34
C TYR A 46 -33.45 -4.38 1.87
N ASP A 47 -33.11 -3.41 1.01
CA ASP A 47 -32.91 -3.61 -0.45
C ASP A 47 -31.51 -3.19 -0.94
N ASN A 48 -30.60 -2.80 -0.04
CA ASN A 48 -29.24 -2.44 -0.42
C ASN A 48 -28.39 -3.69 -0.63
N HIS A 49 -27.70 -3.75 -1.78
CA HIS A 49 -26.75 -4.82 -2.06
C HIS A 49 -25.62 -4.79 -1.00
N PRO A 50 -25.16 -5.94 -0.47
CA PRO A 50 -24.18 -5.97 0.62
C PRO A 50 -22.89 -5.19 0.35
N ALA A 51 -22.45 -5.13 -0.92
CA ALA A 51 -21.31 -4.32 -1.35
C ALA A 51 -21.54 -2.80 -1.25
N GLU A 52 -22.77 -2.33 -1.49
CA GLU A 52 -23.13 -0.92 -1.36
C GLU A 52 -23.16 -0.51 0.11
N SER A 53 -23.70 -1.36 0.99
CA SER A 53 -23.69 -1.16 2.44
C SER A 53 -22.26 -1.02 3.00
N ALA A 54 -21.32 -1.85 2.53
CA ALA A 54 -19.92 -1.76 2.93
C ALA A 54 -19.26 -0.45 2.49
N THR A 55 -19.53 0.00 1.27
CA THR A 55 -18.99 1.27 0.74
C THR A 55 -19.53 2.46 1.54
N GLN A 56 -20.84 2.48 1.79
CA GLN A 56 -21.47 3.53 2.60
C GLN A 56 -20.93 3.56 4.04
N LEU A 57 -20.65 2.40 4.64
CA LEU A 57 -20.04 2.33 5.97
C LEU A 57 -18.61 2.91 5.96
N TYR A 58 -17.79 2.52 4.98
CA TYR A 58 -16.41 3.00 4.85
C TYR A 58 -16.35 4.52 4.71
N ASP A 59 -17.20 5.11 3.87
CA ASP A 59 -17.25 6.56 3.67
C ASP A 59 -17.65 7.28 4.97
N ARG A 60 -18.63 6.75 5.71
CA ARG A 60 -19.03 7.30 7.02
C ARG A 60 -17.91 7.26 8.05
N GLU A 61 -17.20 6.12 8.15
CA GLU A 61 -16.09 5.99 9.09
C GLU A 61 -14.95 6.98 8.77
N LYS A 62 -14.68 7.17 7.48
CA LYS A 62 -13.71 8.15 6.98
C LYS A 62 -14.11 9.58 7.34
N ASP A 63 -15.37 9.95 7.14
CA ASP A 63 -15.87 11.28 7.48
C ASP A 63 -15.78 11.54 9.00
N LEU A 64 -16.15 10.57 9.82
CA LEU A 64 -15.99 10.63 11.28
C LEU A 64 -14.52 10.79 11.69
N ALA A 65 -13.61 10.09 11.03
CA ALA A 65 -12.18 10.20 11.28
C ALA A 65 -11.65 11.61 10.97
N PHE A 66 -12.04 12.20 9.84
CA PHE A 66 -11.65 13.58 9.49
C PHE A 66 -12.21 14.59 10.48
N HIS A 67 -13.49 14.46 10.84
CA HIS A 67 -14.10 15.36 11.81
C HIS A 67 -13.44 15.27 13.19
N LYS A 68 -13.04 14.08 13.63
CA LYS A 68 -12.23 13.90 14.85
C LYS A 68 -10.86 14.57 14.72
N MET A 69 -10.21 14.43 13.57
CA MET A 69 -8.91 15.05 13.30
C MET A 69 -8.98 16.58 13.36
N GLU A 70 -10.04 17.18 12.82
CA GLU A 70 -10.25 18.64 12.82
C GLU A 70 -10.50 19.19 14.23
N ARG A 71 -11.25 18.47 15.06
CA ARG A 71 -11.42 18.82 16.47
C ARG A 71 -10.10 18.75 17.24
N ASN A 72 -9.34 17.68 17.03
CA ASN A 72 -8.01 17.55 17.65
C ASN A 72 -7.08 18.69 17.20
N GLU A 73 -7.09 19.05 15.91
CA GLU A 73 -6.30 20.18 15.39
C GLU A 73 -6.72 21.50 16.08
N LEU A 74 -8.02 21.74 16.24
CA LEU A 74 -8.53 22.92 16.93
C LEU A 74 -8.07 22.99 18.39
N GLU A 75 -8.11 21.86 19.11
CA GLU A 75 -7.60 21.77 20.48
C GLU A 75 -6.10 22.07 20.54
N GLU A 76 -5.31 21.51 19.63
CA GLU A 76 -3.87 21.77 19.54
C GLU A 76 -3.56 23.24 19.27
N ILE A 77 -4.31 23.88 18.36
CA ILE A 77 -4.18 25.30 18.05
C ILE A 77 -4.51 26.16 19.27
N ASN A 78 -5.62 25.85 19.97
CA ASN A 78 -6.02 26.56 21.19
C ASN A 78 -4.95 26.43 22.28
N HIS A 79 -4.40 25.23 22.44
CA HIS A 79 -3.30 24.98 23.37
C HIS A 79 -2.04 25.80 23.00
N ALA A 80 -1.65 25.83 21.73
CA ALA A 80 -0.53 26.63 21.24
C ALA A 80 -0.74 28.14 21.47
N LEU A 81 -1.93 28.67 21.20
CA LEU A 81 -2.28 30.07 21.45
C LEU A 81 -2.20 30.43 22.94
N LYS A 82 -2.72 29.56 23.82
CA LYS A 82 -2.64 29.73 25.28
C LYS A 82 -1.19 29.79 25.77
N LYS A 83 -0.29 28.99 25.18
CA LYS A 83 1.15 29.06 25.47
C LYS A 83 1.79 30.36 24.99
N ILE A 84 1.35 30.90 23.85
CA ILE A 84 1.83 32.19 23.35
C ILE A 84 1.43 33.31 24.32
N GLU A 85 0.21 33.27 24.86
CA GLU A 85 -0.28 34.24 25.85
C GLU A 85 0.47 34.15 27.18
N LYS A 86 0.75 32.94 27.65
CA LYS A 86 1.55 32.70 28.86
C LYS A 86 3.05 32.97 28.69
N GLY A 87 3.53 33.19 27.46
CA GLY A 87 4.94 33.38 27.17
C GLY A 87 5.81 32.11 27.20
N THR A 88 5.21 30.93 27.37
CA THR A 88 5.90 29.62 27.41
C THR A 88 5.96 28.92 26.05
N TYR A 89 5.59 29.61 24.98
CA TYR A 89 5.61 29.06 23.62
C TYR A 89 7.03 28.84 23.10
N GLY A 90 7.26 27.67 22.51
CA GLY A 90 8.55 27.24 21.99
C GLY A 90 9.46 26.58 23.01
N TYR A 91 8.91 26.13 24.14
CA TYR A 91 9.57 25.22 25.08
C TYR A 91 8.87 23.86 25.10
N ASP A 92 9.67 22.80 25.18
CA ASP A 92 9.24 21.40 25.28
C ASP A 92 8.45 21.17 26.58
N GLU A 93 7.33 20.47 26.49
CA GLU A 93 6.52 20.11 27.67
C GLU A 93 7.17 19.06 28.56
N LYS A 94 8.01 18.19 27.99
CA LYS A 94 8.65 17.08 28.71
C LYS A 94 9.95 17.51 29.38
N THR A 95 10.80 18.23 28.65
CA THR A 95 12.15 18.61 29.13
C THR A 95 12.31 20.09 29.44
N GLY A 96 11.40 20.96 29.00
CA GLY A 96 11.58 22.41 29.10
C GLY A 96 12.62 22.97 28.13
N GLU A 97 13.18 22.15 27.24
CA GLU A 97 14.17 22.60 26.25
C GLU A 97 13.53 23.49 25.17
N LYS A 98 14.35 24.34 24.54
CA LYS A 98 13.87 25.23 23.50
C LYS A 98 13.62 24.49 22.19
N ILE A 99 12.40 24.56 21.68
CA ILE A 99 12.01 23.97 20.40
C ILE A 99 12.64 24.80 19.25
N PRO A 100 13.30 24.16 18.27
CA PRO A 100 13.88 24.85 17.12
C PRO A 100 12.84 25.69 16.36
N ARG A 101 13.18 26.94 16.03
CA ARG A 101 12.27 27.84 15.29
C ARG A 101 11.85 27.28 13.93
N ALA A 102 12.75 26.59 13.23
CA ALA A 102 12.44 25.93 11.96
C ALA A 102 11.28 24.93 12.12
N ARG A 103 11.26 24.16 13.23
CA ARG A 103 10.17 23.24 13.55
C ARG A 103 8.86 23.97 13.82
N LEU A 104 8.86 25.03 14.62
CA LEU A 104 7.64 25.83 14.89
C LEU A 104 7.11 26.56 13.64
N ASN A 105 8.00 26.90 12.71
CA ASN A 105 7.62 27.46 11.42
C ASN A 105 6.94 26.42 10.52
N ALA A 106 7.42 25.17 10.50
CA ALA A 106 6.80 24.08 9.78
C ALA A 106 5.50 23.60 10.46
N LEU A 107 5.58 23.27 11.76
CA LEU A 107 4.49 22.76 12.59
C LEU A 107 4.25 23.71 13.80
N PRO A 108 3.30 24.66 13.68
CA PRO A 108 2.96 25.60 14.75
C PRO A 108 2.53 24.97 16.08
N THR A 109 1.93 23.78 16.02
CA THR A 109 1.31 23.09 17.17
C THR A 109 2.28 22.14 17.87
N ALA A 110 3.56 22.09 17.46
CA ALA A 110 4.55 21.18 18.02
C ALA A 110 4.72 21.38 19.54
N ARG A 111 4.51 20.31 20.31
CA ARG A 111 4.63 20.29 21.79
C ARG A 111 6.02 19.90 22.30
N THR A 112 6.74 19.08 21.53
CA THR A 112 8.03 18.50 21.90
C THR A 112 9.10 18.71 20.82
N THR A 113 10.35 18.62 21.25
CA THR A 113 11.56 18.59 20.42
C THR A 113 11.61 17.35 19.53
N VAL A 114 12.46 17.35 18.50
CA VAL A 114 12.58 16.24 17.53
C VAL A 114 13.13 14.96 18.19
N SER A 115 14.00 15.09 19.18
CA SER A 115 14.59 13.96 19.92
C SER A 115 13.55 13.20 20.75
N LEU A 116 12.57 13.91 21.30
CA LEU A 116 11.51 13.39 22.17
C LEU A 116 10.15 13.27 21.48
N SER A 117 10.04 13.75 20.24
CA SER A 117 8.90 13.40 19.40
C SER A 117 9.02 11.93 19.10
N ASP A 118 8.17 11.18 19.79
CA ASP A 118 7.92 9.76 19.62
C ASP A 118 8.11 9.36 18.16
N ARG A 119 9.19 8.61 17.88
CA ARG A 119 9.44 7.98 16.57
C ARG A 119 8.42 6.88 16.25
N THR A 120 7.44 6.66 17.13
CA THR A 120 6.28 5.82 16.92
C THR A 120 5.37 6.46 15.87
N HIS A 121 5.84 6.42 14.63
CA HIS A 121 4.97 6.47 13.49
C HIS A 121 3.98 5.30 13.60
N HIS A 122 2.72 5.66 13.84
CA HIS A 122 1.50 4.99 13.34
C HIS A 122 1.15 3.65 13.98
N ASN A 123 -0.08 3.56 14.50
CA ASN A 123 -0.81 2.36 14.93
C ASN A 123 0.07 1.23 15.50
N ARG A 124 0.15 1.16 16.84
CA ARG A 124 0.71 -0.02 17.54
C ARG A 124 0.07 -1.33 17.08
N VAL A 125 -1.13 -1.28 16.51
CA VAL A 125 -1.85 -2.40 15.96
C VAL A 125 -2.05 -2.13 14.49
N ARG A 126 -1.19 -2.74 13.66
CA ARG A 126 -1.51 -2.95 12.26
C ARG A 126 -2.81 -3.76 12.18
N PRO A 127 -3.65 -3.53 11.16
CA PRO A 127 -4.84 -4.35 10.96
C PRO A 127 -4.46 -5.84 11.01
N VAL A 128 -5.33 -6.69 11.54
CA VAL A 128 -5.03 -8.12 11.70
C VAL A 128 -4.70 -8.77 10.35
N GLU A 129 -5.29 -8.22 9.29
CA GLU A 129 -5.07 -8.55 7.88
C GLU A 129 -3.60 -8.41 7.47
N GLU A 130 -2.83 -7.46 8.04
CA GLU A 130 -1.43 -7.25 7.67
C GLU A 130 -0.57 -8.49 8.00
N SER A 131 -0.89 -9.19 9.10
CA SER A 131 -0.20 -10.45 9.44
C SER A 131 -0.54 -11.57 8.46
N VAL A 132 -1.80 -11.66 8.05
CA VAL A 132 -2.30 -12.65 7.09
C VAL A 132 -1.70 -12.39 5.70
N ILE A 133 -1.65 -11.13 5.25
CA ILE A 133 -1.06 -10.73 3.98
C ILE A 133 0.45 -11.01 3.99
N ALA A 134 1.16 -10.65 5.06
CA ALA A 134 2.59 -10.91 5.19
C ALA A 134 2.93 -12.42 5.19
N ASP A 135 2.06 -13.26 5.75
CA ASP A 135 2.22 -14.70 5.72
C ASP A 135 1.87 -15.32 4.35
N LEU A 136 0.92 -14.72 3.62
CA LEU A 136 0.63 -15.05 2.22
C LEU A 136 1.83 -14.72 1.32
N GLU A 137 2.35 -13.49 1.38
CA GLU A 137 3.50 -13.04 0.57
C GLU A 137 4.76 -13.90 0.82
N LYS A 138 4.99 -14.35 2.06
CA LYS A 138 6.14 -15.21 2.38
C LYS A 138 6.02 -16.64 1.86
N ARG A 139 4.82 -17.12 1.60
CA ARG A 139 4.61 -18.51 1.13
C ARG A 139 5.02 -18.70 -0.33
N ASP A 140 5.11 -17.63 -1.12
CA ASP A 140 5.32 -17.72 -2.57
C ASP A 140 6.80 -17.66 -3.03
N VAL A 141 7.78 -17.53 -2.13
CA VAL A 141 9.20 -17.32 -2.53
C VAL A 141 10.08 -18.56 -2.75
N ASN A 142 9.57 -19.80 -2.69
CA ASN A 142 10.49 -20.96 -2.78
C ASN A 142 10.10 -22.13 -3.69
N ASP A 143 9.00 -22.08 -4.43
CA ASP A 143 8.62 -23.21 -5.29
C ASP A 143 8.80 -22.93 -6.79
N PHE A 144 10.04 -22.65 -7.18
CA PHE A 144 10.46 -22.61 -8.59
C PHE A 144 10.37 -23.99 -9.29
N GLN A 145 9.93 -25.04 -8.57
CA GLN A 145 9.75 -26.39 -9.11
C GLN A 145 8.29 -26.78 -9.35
N SER A 146 7.30 -26.02 -8.85
CA SER A 146 5.93 -26.29 -9.26
C SER A 146 5.56 -25.51 -10.51
N ASN A 147 5.16 -26.25 -11.54
CA ASN A 147 4.40 -25.70 -12.68
C ASN A 147 2.97 -25.30 -12.26
N SER A 148 2.75 -24.98 -10.99
CA SER A 148 1.45 -24.61 -10.46
C SER A 148 1.16 -23.16 -10.82
N PHE A 149 -0.03 -22.92 -11.34
CA PHE A 149 -0.47 -21.59 -11.72
C PHE A 149 -0.73 -20.73 -10.46
N ASN A 150 -0.05 -19.58 -10.35
CA ASN A 150 -0.36 -18.52 -9.39
C ASN A 150 -0.35 -17.14 -10.08
N GLU A 151 -0.83 -16.11 -9.37
CA GLU A 151 -1.01 -14.76 -9.92
C GLU A 151 0.32 -14.10 -10.35
N GLU A 152 1.43 -14.43 -9.69
CA GLU A 152 2.76 -13.87 -9.97
C GLU A 152 3.50 -14.60 -11.12
N ASN A 153 3.32 -15.92 -11.30
CA ASN A 153 3.97 -16.71 -12.37
C ASN A 153 3.11 -16.84 -13.64
N ALA A 154 1.92 -16.23 -13.68
CA ALA A 154 1.03 -16.29 -14.84
C ALA A 154 1.70 -15.77 -16.13
N PHE A 155 2.48 -14.70 -16.02
CA PHE A 155 3.18 -14.11 -17.16
C PHE A 155 4.36 -14.96 -17.64
N ASP A 156 5.15 -15.49 -16.70
CA ASP A 156 6.33 -16.32 -16.98
C ASP A 156 5.93 -17.68 -17.58
N LEU A 157 4.86 -18.32 -17.07
CA LEU A 157 4.31 -19.56 -17.63
C LEU A 157 3.84 -19.40 -19.08
N VAL A 158 3.18 -18.29 -19.42
CA VAL A 158 2.74 -18.01 -20.79
C VAL A 158 3.93 -17.72 -21.70
N SER A 159 4.94 -17.00 -21.19
CA SER A 159 6.15 -16.66 -21.94
C SER A 159 6.93 -17.90 -22.39
N GLN A 160 7.05 -18.91 -21.52
CA GLN A 160 7.68 -20.18 -21.86
C GLN A 160 7.03 -20.91 -23.05
N PHE A 161 5.72 -20.74 -23.26
CA PHE A 161 5.01 -21.38 -24.35
C PHE A 161 5.20 -20.67 -25.71
N ASN A 162 5.56 -19.38 -25.67
CA ASN A 162 5.79 -18.56 -26.86
C ASN A 162 7.25 -18.57 -27.33
N ASP A 163 8.20 -18.98 -26.49
CA ASP A 163 9.62 -19.06 -26.84
C ASP A 163 9.93 -20.22 -27.80
N GLN A 164 10.09 -19.91 -29.09
CA GLN A 164 10.37 -20.90 -30.15
C GLN A 164 11.76 -21.56 -30.07
N GLU A 165 12.69 -21.04 -29.26
CA GLU A 165 14.04 -21.57 -29.14
C GLU A 165 14.09 -23.02 -28.59
N GLY A 166 13.20 -23.36 -27.65
CA GLY A 166 13.12 -24.70 -27.07
C GLY A 166 12.67 -25.77 -28.07
N VAL A 167 11.81 -25.40 -29.03
CA VAL A 167 11.28 -26.30 -30.07
C VAL A 167 12.37 -26.66 -31.08
N LEU A 168 13.27 -25.74 -31.40
CA LEU A 168 14.38 -25.99 -32.33
C LEU A 168 15.46 -26.88 -31.71
N LYS A 169 15.82 -26.65 -30.43
CA LYS A 169 16.79 -27.48 -29.70
C LYS A 169 16.32 -28.91 -29.51
N THR A 170 15.05 -29.12 -29.19
CA THR A 170 14.47 -30.46 -29.03
C THR A 170 14.44 -31.21 -30.36
N ARG A 171 14.04 -30.55 -31.46
CA ARG A 171 14.08 -31.15 -32.81
C ARG A 171 15.49 -31.54 -33.24
N LEU A 172 16.49 -30.68 -33.01
CA LEU A 172 17.89 -30.96 -33.35
C LEU A 172 18.43 -32.14 -32.54
N THR A 173 18.09 -32.22 -31.25
CA THR A 173 18.52 -33.30 -30.36
C THR A 173 17.90 -34.64 -30.79
N VAL A 174 16.62 -34.68 -31.15
CA VAL A 174 15.96 -35.89 -31.68
C VAL A 174 16.55 -36.30 -33.03
N MET A 175 16.85 -35.36 -33.92
CA MET A 175 17.53 -35.66 -35.19
C MET A 175 18.92 -36.26 -34.97
N MET A 176 19.74 -35.66 -34.10
CA MET A 176 21.08 -36.16 -33.77
C MET A 176 21.03 -37.56 -33.14
N LYS A 177 20.06 -37.83 -32.26
CA LYS A 177 19.86 -39.16 -31.65
C LYS A 177 19.44 -40.19 -32.70
N LYS A 178 18.53 -39.85 -33.61
CA LYS A 178 18.15 -40.70 -34.76
C LYS A 178 19.34 -40.99 -35.67
N ALA A 179 20.15 -39.98 -36.00
CA ALA A 179 21.36 -40.14 -36.81
C ALA A 179 22.41 -41.05 -36.13
N SER A 180 22.58 -40.95 -34.81
CA SER A 180 23.48 -41.83 -34.07
C SER A 180 22.99 -43.28 -34.00
N VAL A 181 21.68 -43.52 -33.96
CA VAL A 181 21.12 -44.88 -33.98
C VAL A 181 21.29 -45.49 -35.37
N LEU A 182 21.01 -44.72 -36.43
CA LEU A 182 21.24 -45.13 -37.82
C LEU A 182 22.72 -45.47 -38.07
N SER A 183 23.66 -44.66 -37.56
CA SER A 183 25.09 -44.93 -37.75
C SER A 183 25.59 -46.18 -37.01
N LYS A 184 25.00 -46.52 -35.85
CA LYS A 184 25.30 -47.75 -35.12
C LYS A 184 24.75 -48.98 -35.84
N ASN A 185 23.55 -48.90 -36.39
CA ASN A 185 22.95 -49.99 -37.16
C ASN A 185 23.72 -50.25 -38.48
N LEU A 186 24.31 -49.22 -39.09
CA LEU A 186 25.19 -49.38 -40.26
C LEU A 186 26.47 -50.20 -39.97
N LYS A 187 26.98 -50.20 -38.73
CA LYS A 187 28.23 -50.91 -38.36
C LYS A 187 28.08 -52.43 -38.22
N HIS A 188 26.85 -52.93 -38.13
CA HIS A 188 26.55 -54.35 -38.00
C HIS A 188 26.10 -55.01 -39.31
N LEU A 189 26.10 -54.26 -40.43
CA LEU A 189 25.83 -54.83 -41.74
C LEU A 189 27.07 -55.58 -42.28
N PRO A 190 26.89 -56.78 -42.89
CA PRO A 190 27.98 -57.50 -43.52
C PRO A 190 28.57 -56.66 -44.68
N GLN A 191 29.90 -56.66 -44.82
CA GLN A 191 30.62 -55.74 -45.73
C GLN A 191 30.19 -55.80 -47.21
N ARG A 192 29.58 -56.91 -47.65
CA ARG A 192 29.01 -57.06 -49.01
C ARG A 192 27.84 -56.11 -49.28
N ILE A 193 27.02 -55.78 -48.28
CA ILE A 193 25.86 -54.89 -48.41
C ILE A 193 26.29 -53.41 -48.35
N LEU A 194 27.30 -53.11 -47.52
CA LEU A 194 27.93 -51.78 -47.45
C LEU A 194 28.65 -51.39 -48.75
N ALA A 195 29.24 -52.35 -49.46
CA ALA A 195 29.84 -52.13 -50.77
C ALA A 195 28.79 -51.79 -51.85
N GLY A 196 27.66 -52.50 -51.88
CA GLY A 196 26.54 -52.23 -52.81
C GLY A 196 25.88 -50.86 -52.56
N PHE A 197 25.69 -50.48 -51.30
CA PHE A 197 25.16 -49.15 -50.96
C PHE A 197 26.09 -47.99 -51.35
N ARG A 198 27.42 -48.24 -51.39
CA ARG A 198 28.43 -47.24 -51.74
C ARG A 198 28.58 -47.03 -53.26
N GLU A 199 28.24 -48.03 -54.07
CA GLU A 199 28.10 -47.86 -55.52
C GLU A 199 26.78 -47.18 -55.91
N MET A 200 25.70 -47.40 -55.16
CA MET A 200 24.37 -46.83 -55.46
C MET A 200 24.22 -45.33 -55.09
N MET A 201 25.17 -44.78 -54.34
CA MET A 201 25.19 -43.38 -53.87
C MET A 201 26.24 -42.51 -54.59
N LYS A 202 26.86 -43.04 -55.66
CA LYS A 202 27.56 -42.25 -56.68
C LYS A 202 26.61 -41.99 -57.83
#